data_AF-A0A920PX07-F1
#
_entry.id   AF-A0A920PX07-F1
#
_cell.length_a   1.000
_cell.length_b   1.000
_cell.length_c   1.000
_cell.angle_alpha   90.00
_cell.angle_beta   90.00
_cell.angle_gamma   90.00
#
_symmetry.space_group_name_H-M   'P 1'
#
loop_
_entity.id
_entity.type
_entity.pdbx_description
1 polymer ?
#
loop_
_entity_poly.entity_id
_entity_poly.type
_entity_poly.pdbx_seq_one_letter_code
_entity_poly.pdbx_strand_id
1 'polypeptide(L)'
;MLDDPISQIAKDLRLRPGQVSATASLLDGGGTVPFIARYRKENTGSLDEVEITSIRNRLFQIRELTERRRVILESLEKRGLLTNELQKTILGAETLSTLEDIYLPYRPKRRTRATIAKEKRLEPLALQIWGQEDFDVNEAAAKYVDSNTGTVNGVDNVQDALTGARDIIAEWVSENTIARREIRKLFWSEGTFSSSVFPESERKHQNIAIISNGKNL
;
A
#
# COMPACT_ATOMS: atom_id res chain seq x y z
N MET A 1 25.05 7.15 -1.46
CA MET A 1 25.41 6.05 -2.37
C MET A 1 24.24 5.09 -2.32
N LEU A 2 23.49 4.93 -3.41
CA LEU A 2 22.59 3.79 -3.50
C LEU A 2 23.49 2.58 -3.72
N ASP A 3 23.56 1.69 -2.75
CA ASP A 3 24.38 0.50 -2.84
C ASP A 3 24.00 -0.30 -4.10
N ASP A 4 25.00 -0.85 -4.77
CA ASP A 4 24.80 -1.76 -5.89
C ASP A 4 23.82 -2.89 -5.49
N PRO A 5 22.68 -3.04 -6.17
CA PRO A 5 21.67 -4.06 -5.84
C PRO A 5 22.25 -5.46 -5.71
N ILE A 6 23.25 -5.80 -6.54
CA ILE A 6 23.91 -7.10 -6.50
C ILE A 6 24.66 -7.29 -5.19
N SER A 7 25.44 -6.29 -4.79
CA SER A 7 26.17 -6.29 -3.53
C SER A 7 25.25 -6.33 -2.30
N GLN A 8 24.10 -5.64 -2.35
CA GLN A 8 23.10 -5.68 -1.28
C GLN A 8 22.48 -7.08 -1.15
N ILE A 9 21.98 -7.65 -2.26
CA ILE A 9 21.39 -9.00 -2.28
C ILE A 9 22.39 -10.05 -1.81
N ALA A 10 23.64 -9.95 -2.26
CA ALA A 10 24.72 -10.86 -1.87
C ALA A 10 24.92 -10.87 -0.35
N LYS A 11 24.92 -9.69 0.29
CA LYS A 11 25.00 -9.57 1.76
C LYS A 11 23.75 -10.12 2.44
N ASP A 12 22.55 -9.72 1.98
CA ASP A 12 21.27 -10.12 2.57
C ASP A 12 21.08 -11.65 2.55
N LEU A 13 21.48 -12.30 1.45
CA LEU A 13 21.31 -13.74 1.25
C LEU A 13 22.57 -14.56 1.61
N ARG A 14 23.66 -13.90 2.04
CA ARG A 14 24.97 -14.53 2.31
C ARG A 14 25.52 -15.32 1.11
N LEU A 15 25.32 -14.78 -0.09
CA LEU A 15 25.78 -15.36 -1.36
C LEU A 15 26.95 -14.56 -1.93
N ARG A 16 27.68 -15.14 -2.87
CA ARG A 16 28.75 -14.40 -3.57
C ARG A 16 28.15 -13.44 -4.60
N PRO A 17 28.65 -12.19 -4.74
CA PRO A 17 28.15 -11.24 -5.74
C PRO A 17 28.10 -11.79 -7.17
N GLY A 18 29.10 -12.60 -7.55
CA GLY A 18 29.11 -13.26 -8.87
C GLY A 18 27.93 -14.21 -9.10
N GLN A 19 27.49 -14.94 -8.07
CA GLN A 19 26.33 -15.84 -8.16
C GLN A 19 25.03 -15.04 -8.34
N VAL A 20 24.88 -13.96 -7.58
CA VAL A 20 23.74 -13.05 -7.69
C VAL A 20 23.71 -12.38 -9.06
N SER A 21 24.85 -11.86 -9.53
CA SER A 21 24.97 -11.23 -10.86
C SER A 21 24.62 -12.19 -11.99
N ALA A 22 25.18 -13.40 -11.99
CA ALA A 22 24.89 -14.40 -13.02
C ALA A 22 23.41 -14.80 -13.02
N THR A 23 22.83 -15.01 -11.83
CA THR A 23 21.41 -15.32 -11.69
C THR A 23 20.52 -14.17 -12.17
N ALA A 24 20.85 -12.93 -11.82
CA ALA A 24 20.13 -11.73 -12.28
C ALA A 24 20.12 -11.64 -13.81
N SER A 25 21.28 -11.82 -14.46
CA SER A 25 21.36 -11.80 -15.93
C SER A 25 20.52 -12.90 -16.59
N LEU A 26 20.48 -14.10 -16.00
CA LEU A 26 19.65 -15.20 -16.52
C LEU A 26 18.16 -14.92 -16.35
N LEU A 27 17.74 -14.36 -15.22
CA LEU A 27 16.34 -13.97 -14.97
C LEU A 27 15.90 -12.84 -15.91
N ASP A 28 16.76 -11.83 -16.12
CA ASP A 28 16.48 -10.71 -17.02
C ASP A 28 16.43 -11.15 -18.49
N GLY A 29 17.19 -12.19 -18.85
CA GLY A 29 17.11 -12.87 -20.13
C GLY A 29 15.87 -13.77 -20.30
N GLY A 30 14.91 -13.75 -19.37
CA GLY A 30 13.67 -14.53 -19.42
C GLY A 30 13.79 -15.96 -18.90
N GLY A 31 14.91 -16.33 -18.27
CA GLY A 31 15.09 -17.64 -17.64
C GLY A 31 14.13 -17.84 -16.47
N THR A 32 13.41 -18.96 -16.44
CA THR A 32 12.57 -19.33 -15.29
C THR A 32 13.40 -19.95 -14.17
N VAL A 33 12.92 -19.86 -12.93
CA VAL A 33 13.61 -20.44 -11.77
C VAL A 33 13.90 -21.95 -11.95
N PRO A 34 12.92 -22.80 -12.35
CA PRO A 34 13.20 -24.22 -12.59
C PRO A 34 14.19 -24.45 -13.73
N PHE A 35 14.16 -23.61 -14.77
CA PHE A 35 15.10 -23.71 -15.90
C PHE A 35 16.54 -23.39 -15.45
N ILE A 36 16.73 -22.30 -14.71
CA ILE A 36 18.05 -21.89 -14.21
C ILE A 36 18.59 -22.96 -13.25
N ALA A 37 17.77 -23.40 -12.29
CA ALA A 37 18.14 -24.41 -11.30
C ALA A 37 18.52 -25.75 -11.94
N ARG A 38 17.95 -26.11 -13.09
CA ARG A 38 18.25 -27.39 -13.78
C ARG A 38 19.37 -27.29 -14.81
N TYR A 39 19.36 -26.24 -15.64
CA TYR A 39 20.17 -26.18 -16.86
C TYR A 39 21.28 -25.12 -16.81
N ARG A 40 21.35 -24.29 -15.76
CA ARG A 40 22.34 -23.22 -15.58
C ARG A 40 23.04 -23.27 -14.22
N LYS A 41 23.17 -24.47 -13.64
CA LYS A 41 23.83 -24.68 -12.34
C LYS A 41 25.25 -24.15 -12.35
N GLU A 42 26.05 -24.47 -13.36
CA GLU A 42 27.45 -24.02 -13.41
C GLU A 42 27.57 -22.49 -13.50
N ASN A 43 26.73 -21.84 -14.31
CA ASN A 43 26.70 -20.38 -14.46
C ASN A 43 26.40 -19.66 -13.13
N THR A 44 25.55 -20.25 -12.27
CA THR A 44 25.15 -19.66 -10.99
C THR A 44 26.05 -20.09 -9.83
N GLY A 45 27.04 -20.96 -10.06
CA GLY A 45 27.85 -21.54 -9.00
C GLY A 45 27.09 -22.55 -8.14
N SER A 46 26.22 -23.33 -8.78
CA SER A 46 25.42 -24.42 -8.23
C SER A 46 24.34 -24.00 -7.22
N LEU A 47 23.72 -22.83 -7.42
CA LEU A 47 22.58 -22.42 -6.60
C LEU A 47 21.38 -23.35 -6.80
N ASP A 48 20.62 -23.56 -5.73
CA ASP A 48 19.37 -24.32 -5.76
C ASP A 48 18.15 -23.45 -6.08
N GLU A 49 16.98 -24.10 -6.19
CA GLU A 49 15.73 -23.43 -6.55
C GLU A 49 15.27 -22.40 -5.50
N VAL A 50 15.58 -22.64 -4.21
CA VAL A 50 15.22 -21.77 -3.09
C VAL A 50 16.09 -20.52 -3.09
N GLU A 51 17.39 -20.67 -3.33
CA GLU A 51 18.34 -19.56 -3.44
C GLU A 51 18.04 -18.69 -4.66
N ILE A 52 17.79 -19.30 -5.83
CA ILE A 52 17.42 -18.57 -7.05
C ILE A 52 16.09 -17.83 -6.87
N THR A 53 15.11 -18.46 -6.22
CA THR A 53 13.83 -17.81 -5.86
C THR A 53 14.05 -16.60 -4.96
N SER A 54 14.92 -16.74 -3.96
CA SER A 54 15.25 -15.66 -3.01
C SER A 54 15.90 -14.48 -3.71
N ILE A 55 16.86 -14.73 -4.61
CA ILE A 55 17.49 -13.70 -5.46
C ILE A 55 16.43 -13.00 -6.31
N ARG A 56 15.57 -13.75 -7.02
CA ARG A 56 14.51 -13.19 -7.87
C ARG A 56 13.59 -12.26 -7.07
N ASN A 57 13.13 -12.72 -5.91
CA ASN A 57 12.21 -11.96 -5.06
C ASN A 57 12.88 -10.68 -4.55
N ARG A 58 14.17 -10.74 -4.17
CA ARG A 58 14.91 -9.57 -3.69
C ARG A 58 15.20 -8.57 -4.80
N LEU A 59 15.58 -9.04 -6.00
CA LEU A 59 15.69 -8.20 -7.20
C LEU A 59 14.38 -7.46 -7.49
N PHE A 60 13.26 -8.17 -7.44
CA PHE A 60 11.94 -7.59 -7.64
C PHE A 60 11.66 -6.47 -6.62
N GLN A 61 11.85 -6.73 -5.33
CA GLN A 61 11.65 -5.73 -4.27
C GLN A 61 12.51 -4.49 -4.45
N ILE A 62 13.80 -4.64 -4.80
CA ILE A 62 14.71 -3.51 -5.01
C ILE A 62 14.28 -2.69 -6.24
N ARG A 63 13.87 -3.35 -7.33
CA ARG A 63 13.36 -2.68 -8.53
C ARG A 63 12.09 -1.90 -8.24
N GLU A 64 11.14 -2.52 -7.54
CA GLU A 64 9.89 -1.89 -7.13
C GLU A 64 10.15 -0.66 -6.26
N LEU A 65 10.99 -0.79 -5.23
CA LEU A 65 11.38 0.32 -4.36
C LEU A 65 12.04 1.46 -5.14
N THR A 66 12.95 1.13 -6.05
CA THR A 66 13.71 2.12 -6.84
C THR A 66 12.81 2.88 -7.80
N GLU A 67 11.97 2.16 -8.54
CA GLU A 67 11.03 2.77 -9.48
C GLU A 67 10.00 3.63 -8.74
N ARG A 68 9.48 3.13 -7.61
CA ARG A 68 8.55 3.91 -6.80
C ARG A 68 9.20 5.17 -6.24
N ARG A 69 10.44 5.08 -5.77
CA ARG A 69 11.23 6.21 -5.28
C ARG A 69 11.41 7.28 -6.38
N ARG A 70 11.75 6.87 -7.60
CA ARG A 70 11.88 7.76 -8.77
C ARG A 70 10.59 8.53 -9.02
N VAL A 71 9.45 7.82 -9.10
CA VAL A 71 8.13 8.42 -9.33
C VAL A 71 7.76 9.44 -8.24
N ILE A 72 8.05 9.14 -6.98
CA ILE A 72 7.79 10.04 -5.86
C ILE A 72 8.64 11.32 -5.97
N LEU A 73 9.95 11.18 -6.20
CA LEU A 73 10.85 12.31 -6.36
C LEU A 73 10.42 13.24 -7.50
N GLU A 74 10.10 12.67 -8.67
CA GLU A 74 9.60 13.44 -9.82
C GLU A 74 8.29 14.16 -9.51
N SER A 75 7.37 13.52 -8.76
CA SER A 75 6.11 14.15 -8.37
C SER A 75 6.32 15.32 -7.43
N LEU A 76 7.24 15.20 -6.47
CA LEU A 76 7.55 16.24 -5.50
C LEU A 76 8.28 17.42 -6.16
N GLU A 77 9.23 17.14 -7.05
CA GLU A 77 9.96 18.16 -7.80
C GLU A 77 9.03 18.97 -8.70
N LYS A 78 8.17 18.31 -9.48
CA LYS A 78 7.18 18.99 -10.35
C LYS A 78 6.22 19.90 -9.60
N ARG A 79 5.99 19.64 -8.31
CA ARG A 79 5.10 20.43 -7.44
C ARG A 79 5.85 21.42 -6.57
N GLY A 80 7.18 21.53 -6.69
CA GLY A 80 8.00 22.42 -5.89
C GLY A 80 8.04 22.07 -4.39
N LEU A 81 7.75 20.82 -4.03
CA LEU A 81 7.70 20.34 -2.63
C LEU A 81 9.00 19.63 -2.19
N LEU A 82 9.92 19.39 -3.11
CA LEU A 82 11.15 18.63 -2.85
C LEU A 82 12.20 19.50 -2.17
N THR A 83 12.40 19.33 -0.86
CA THR A 83 13.51 19.93 -0.11
C THR A 83 14.72 18.99 -0.06
N ASN A 84 15.91 19.53 0.21
CA ASN A 84 17.12 18.73 0.37
C ASN A 84 17.00 17.68 1.49
N GLU A 85 16.30 18.02 2.59
CA GLU A 85 16.06 17.10 3.71
C GLU A 85 15.08 16.00 3.34
N LEU A 86 13.99 16.34 2.65
CA LEU A 86 13.00 15.37 2.18
C LEU A 86 13.61 14.42 1.15
N GLN A 87 14.42 14.94 0.22
CA GLN A 87 15.15 14.13 -0.74
C GLN A 87 16.07 13.12 -0.05
N LYS A 88 16.86 13.55 0.94
CA LYS A 88 17.71 12.65 1.73
C LYS A 88 16.88 11.57 2.43
N THR A 89 15.75 11.94 3.02
CA THR A 89 14.86 11.01 3.73
C THR A 89 14.26 9.96 2.78
N ILE A 90 13.83 10.37 1.58
CA ILE A 90 13.31 9.48 0.53
C ILE A 90 14.39 8.54 -0.01
N LEU A 91 15.61 9.05 -0.24
CA LEU A 91 16.74 8.24 -0.69
C LEU A 91 17.18 7.21 0.37
N GLY A 92 17.01 7.53 1.65
CA GLY A 92 17.32 6.63 2.78
C GLY A 92 16.23 5.60 3.10
N ALA A 93 15.07 5.64 2.45
CA ALA A 93 14.01 4.66 2.70
C ALA A 93 14.41 3.27 2.18
N GLU A 94 14.52 2.29 3.09
CA GLU A 94 14.95 0.91 2.80
C GLU A 94 13.81 -0.03 2.38
N THR A 95 12.57 0.33 2.69
CA THR A 95 11.39 -0.49 2.37
C THR A 95 10.33 0.33 1.67
N LEU A 96 9.49 -0.34 0.87
CA LEU A 96 8.37 0.30 0.18
C LEU A 96 7.38 0.92 1.17
N SER A 97 7.14 0.25 2.30
CA SER A 97 6.26 0.77 3.36
C SER A 97 6.79 2.07 3.96
N THR A 98 8.08 2.14 4.29
CA THR A 98 8.70 3.36 4.84
C THR A 98 8.66 4.49 3.82
N LEU A 99 8.92 4.18 2.54
CA LEU A 99 8.85 5.14 1.45
C LEU A 99 7.44 5.74 1.29
N GLU A 100 6.39 4.90 1.34
CA GLU A 100 5.01 5.37 1.27
C GLU A 100 4.61 6.21 2.50
N ASP A 101 5.05 5.82 3.70
CA ASP A 101 4.77 6.58 4.92
C ASP A 101 5.41 7.98 4.86
N ILE A 102 6.63 8.12 4.31
CA ILE A 102 7.30 9.43 4.06
C ILE A 102 6.53 10.25 3.03
N TYR A 103 6.07 9.62 1.94
CA TYR A 103 5.39 10.33 0.85
C TYR A 103 3.95 10.72 1.17
N LEU A 104 3.29 10.02 2.10
CA LEU A 104 1.88 10.17 2.38
C LEU A 104 1.41 11.62 2.59
N PRO A 105 2.10 12.48 3.38
CA PRO A 105 1.67 13.87 3.59
C PRO A 105 1.67 14.70 2.31
N TYR A 106 2.47 14.31 1.33
CA TYR A 106 2.66 15.03 0.08
C TYR A 106 1.84 14.45 -1.05
N ARG A 107 1.30 13.24 -0.92
CA ARG A 107 0.56 12.56 -1.99
C ARG A 107 -0.57 13.48 -2.49
N PRO A 108 -0.66 13.77 -3.80
CA PRO A 108 -1.77 14.53 -4.34
C PRO A 108 -3.07 13.89 -3.89
N LYS A 109 -3.89 14.65 -3.17
CA LYS A 109 -5.21 14.16 -2.76
C LYS A 109 -6.02 13.95 -4.02
N ARG A 110 -6.46 12.72 -4.25
CA ARG A 110 -7.52 12.47 -5.22
C ARG A 110 -8.72 13.30 -4.79
N ARG A 111 -9.55 13.74 -5.73
CA ARG A 111 -10.86 14.27 -5.37
C ARG A 111 -11.67 13.14 -4.73
N THR A 112 -11.65 13.07 -3.40
CA THR A 112 -12.31 12.02 -2.61
C THR A 112 -13.73 12.43 -2.29
N ARG A 113 -14.55 11.49 -1.82
CA ARG A 113 -15.89 11.82 -1.30
C ARG A 113 -15.80 12.82 -0.13
N ALA A 114 -14.78 12.70 0.71
CA ALA A 114 -14.48 13.66 1.77
C ALA A 114 -14.15 15.06 1.22
N THR A 115 -13.35 15.15 0.16
CA THR A 115 -13.03 16.43 -0.49
C THR A 115 -14.29 17.06 -1.07
N ILE A 116 -15.13 16.28 -1.74
CA ILE A 116 -16.43 16.74 -2.26
C ILE A 116 -17.33 17.22 -1.10
N ALA A 117 -17.40 16.47 0.00
CA ALA A 117 -18.17 16.86 1.18
C ALA A 117 -17.66 18.16 1.84
N LYS A 118 -16.33 18.38 1.87
CA LYS A 118 -15.73 19.65 2.31
C LYS A 118 -16.09 20.80 1.38
N GLU A 119 -16.08 20.59 0.06
CA GLU A 119 -16.56 21.57 -0.93
C GLU A 119 -18.05 21.91 -0.70
N LYS A 120 -18.87 20.93 -0.28
CA LYS A 120 -20.26 21.13 0.16
C LYS A 120 -20.40 21.82 1.53
N ARG A 121 -19.30 22.20 2.18
CA ARG A 121 -19.20 22.82 3.52
C ARG A 121 -19.69 21.93 4.68
N LEU A 122 -19.58 20.61 4.57
CA LEU A 122 -19.99 19.67 5.62
C LEU A 122 -18.93 19.44 6.72
N GLU A 123 -17.75 20.06 6.62
CA GLU A 123 -16.67 19.90 7.61
C GLU A 123 -17.05 20.31 9.04
N PRO A 124 -17.80 21.41 9.29
CA PRO A 124 -18.22 21.74 10.65
C PRO A 124 -19.18 20.71 11.26
N LEU A 125 -20.05 20.10 10.46
CA LEU A 125 -20.89 18.98 10.90
C LEU A 125 -20.04 17.77 11.29
N ALA A 126 -19.02 17.46 10.48
CA ALA A 126 -18.07 16.40 10.78
C ALA A 126 -17.30 16.66 12.08
N LEU A 127 -16.86 17.91 12.33
CA LEU A 127 -16.19 18.31 13.56
C LEU A 127 -17.10 18.19 14.78
N GLN A 128 -18.36 18.62 14.65
CA GLN A 128 -19.33 18.51 15.75
C GLN A 128 -19.59 17.04 16.11
N ILE A 129 -19.78 16.17 15.10
CA ILE A 129 -19.91 14.72 15.30
C ILE A 129 -18.62 14.14 15.93
N TRP A 130 -17.46 14.56 15.46
CA TRP A 130 -16.16 14.12 15.98
C TRP A 130 -15.94 14.51 17.44
N GLY A 131 -16.47 15.68 17.85
CA GLY A 131 -16.41 16.15 19.23
C GLY A 131 -17.14 15.25 20.23
N GLN A 132 -18.09 14.42 19.77
CA GLN A 132 -18.88 13.50 20.60
C GLN A 132 -19.60 14.22 21.76
N GLU A 133 -19.95 15.50 21.58
CA GLU A 133 -20.79 16.26 22.51
C GLU A 133 -22.24 15.75 22.45
N ASP A 134 -23.05 16.11 23.45
CA ASP A 134 -24.48 15.75 23.47
C ASP A 134 -25.29 16.71 22.57
N PHE A 135 -25.79 16.21 21.44
CA PHE A 135 -26.63 16.96 20.49
C PHE A 135 -27.45 16.03 19.60
N ASP A 136 -28.54 16.55 19.02
CA ASP A 136 -29.29 15.82 17.99
C ASP A 136 -28.58 15.93 16.62
N VAL A 137 -28.06 14.80 16.16
CA VAL A 137 -27.30 14.70 14.92
C VAL A 137 -28.14 15.00 13.66
N ASN A 138 -29.43 14.69 13.68
CA ASN A 138 -30.33 14.96 12.58
C ASN A 138 -30.69 16.45 12.51
N GLU A 139 -30.93 17.08 13.66
CA GLU A 139 -31.16 18.53 13.73
C GLU A 139 -29.92 19.32 13.28
N ALA A 140 -28.72 18.91 13.71
CA ALA A 140 -27.48 19.53 13.26
C ALA A 140 -27.29 19.38 11.73
N ALA A 141 -27.57 18.20 11.18
CA ALA A 141 -27.48 17.94 9.74
C ALA A 141 -28.55 18.68 8.91
N ALA A 142 -29.75 18.89 9.45
CA ALA A 142 -30.81 19.63 8.78
C ALA A 142 -30.42 21.08 8.43
N LYS A 143 -29.49 21.68 9.17
CA LYS A 143 -28.94 23.02 8.89
C LYS A 143 -28.19 23.12 7.56
N TYR A 144 -27.85 21.99 6.96
CA TYR A 144 -27.12 21.89 5.69
C TYR A 144 -28.04 21.58 4.50
N VAL A 145 -29.35 21.61 4.70
CA VAL A 145 -30.38 21.39 3.68
C VAL A 145 -31.26 22.63 3.59
N ASP A 146 -31.60 23.06 2.38
CA ASP A 146 -32.44 24.24 2.17
C ASP A 146 -33.89 23.79 2.17
N SER A 147 -34.72 24.36 3.04
CA SER A 147 -36.14 24.01 3.10
C SER A 147 -36.93 24.44 1.86
N ASN A 148 -36.44 25.42 1.09
CA ASN A 148 -37.13 26.02 -0.06
C ASN A 148 -36.63 25.49 -1.41
N THR A 149 -35.32 25.27 -1.55
CA THR A 149 -34.73 24.75 -2.81
C THR A 149 -34.47 23.24 -2.79
N GLY A 150 -34.54 22.61 -1.61
CA GLY A 150 -34.20 21.20 -1.40
C GLY A 150 -32.69 20.92 -1.36
N THR A 151 -31.85 21.90 -1.71
CA THR A 151 -30.39 21.70 -1.81
C THR A 151 -29.59 22.95 -1.39
N VAL A 152 -28.69 22.82 -0.40
CA VAL A 152 -27.64 23.83 -0.09
C VAL A 152 -26.28 23.27 -0.49
N ASN A 153 -25.49 24.03 -1.25
CA ASN A 153 -24.14 23.62 -1.67
C ASN A 153 -24.07 22.20 -2.29
N GLY A 154 -25.14 21.75 -2.95
CA GLY A 154 -25.25 20.40 -3.52
C GLY A 154 -25.61 19.28 -2.54
N VAL A 155 -26.11 19.59 -1.34
CA VAL A 155 -26.59 18.62 -0.34
C VAL A 155 -28.10 18.45 -0.43
N ASP A 156 -28.57 17.27 -0.86
CA ASP A 156 -29.98 17.07 -1.25
C ASP A 156 -30.93 16.74 -0.08
N ASN A 157 -30.40 16.19 1.02
CA ASN A 157 -31.18 15.84 2.20
C ASN A 157 -30.26 15.58 3.40
N VAL A 158 -30.88 15.40 4.57
CA VAL A 158 -30.19 15.12 5.85
C VAL A 158 -29.26 13.91 5.74
N GLN A 159 -29.68 12.86 5.03
CA GLN A 159 -28.87 11.66 4.87
C GLN A 159 -27.62 11.90 4.01
N ASP A 160 -27.70 12.76 2.99
CA ASP A 160 -26.52 13.19 2.21
C ASP A 160 -25.55 14.00 3.08
N ALA A 161 -26.06 14.93 3.91
CA ALA A 161 -25.24 15.70 4.86
C ALA A 161 -24.48 14.77 5.83
N LEU A 162 -25.17 13.80 6.42
CA LEU A 162 -24.57 12.82 7.34
C LEU A 162 -23.58 11.91 6.62
N THR A 163 -23.86 11.50 5.39
CA THR A 163 -22.95 10.68 4.59
C THR A 163 -21.67 11.44 4.26
N GLY A 164 -21.79 12.70 3.82
CA GLY A 164 -20.63 13.55 3.58
C GLY A 164 -19.79 13.80 4.83
N ALA A 165 -20.43 14.03 5.99
CA ALA A 165 -19.72 14.16 7.26
C ALA A 165 -18.98 12.86 7.65
N ARG A 166 -19.59 11.68 7.43
CA ARG A 166 -18.95 10.38 7.63
C ARG A 166 -17.76 10.16 6.70
N ASP A 167 -17.86 10.54 5.43
CA ASP A 167 -16.75 10.43 4.48
C ASP A 167 -15.55 11.28 4.95
N ILE A 168 -15.81 12.50 5.46
CA ILE A 168 -14.76 13.37 6.04
C ILE A 168 -14.09 12.70 7.24
N ILE A 169 -14.88 12.17 8.18
CA ILE A 169 -14.37 11.49 9.37
C ILE A 169 -13.56 10.24 8.99
N ALA A 170 -14.06 9.46 8.03
CA ALA A 170 -13.36 8.27 7.54
C ALA A 170 -11.99 8.64 6.94
N GLU A 171 -11.89 9.75 6.20
CA GLU A 171 -10.60 10.25 5.70
C GLU A 171 -9.66 10.60 6.86
N TRP A 172 -10.12 11.36 7.87
CA TRP A 172 -9.31 11.70 9.05
C TRP A 172 -8.77 10.48 9.79
N VAL A 173 -9.61 9.48 10.02
CA VAL A 173 -9.21 8.23 10.70
C VAL A 173 -8.22 7.44 9.84
N SER A 174 -8.48 7.32 8.54
CA SER A 174 -7.62 6.56 7.62
C SER A 174 -6.23 7.19 7.42
N GLU A 175 -6.14 8.52 7.47
CA GLU A 175 -4.89 9.26 7.30
C GLU A 175 -4.10 9.40 8.61
N ASN A 176 -4.69 9.05 9.76
CA ASN A 176 -4.02 9.11 11.07
C ASN A 176 -2.86 8.11 11.16
N THR A 177 -1.64 8.63 11.27
CA THR A 177 -0.39 7.83 11.26
C THR A 177 -0.28 6.89 12.47
N ILE A 178 -0.75 7.33 13.65
CA ILE A 178 -0.74 6.53 14.88
C ILE A 178 -1.72 5.36 14.72
N ALA A 179 -2.96 5.63 14.32
CA ALA A 179 -3.97 4.60 14.11
C ALA A 179 -3.51 3.54 13.09
N ARG A 180 -2.96 3.96 11.94
CA ARG A 180 -2.43 3.02 10.94
C ARG A 180 -1.29 2.15 11.47
N ARG A 181 -0.42 2.71 12.31
CA ARG A 181 0.69 1.95 12.90
C ARG A 181 0.16 0.87 13.84
N GLU A 182 -0.77 1.24 14.73
CA GLU A 182 -1.32 0.27 15.69
C GLU A 182 -2.19 -0.80 15.00
N ILE A 183 -3.00 -0.43 14.00
CA ILE A 183 -3.76 -1.41 13.19
C ILE A 183 -2.83 -2.38 12.45
N ARG A 184 -1.72 -1.90 11.86
CA ARG A 184 -0.73 -2.79 11.21
C ARG A 184 -0.10 -3.76 12.19
N LYS A 185 0.25 -3.30 13.40
CA LYS A 185 0.77 -4.18 14.45
C LYS A 185 -0.25 -5.24 14.83
N LEU A 186 -1.50 -4.84 15.08
CA LEU A 186 -2.59 -5.75 15.43
C LEU A 186 -2.83 -6.79 14.33
N PHE A 187 -2.90 -6.35 13.08
CA PHE A 187 -3.06 -7.25 11.93
C PHE A 187 -1.92 -8.26 11.85
N TRP A 188 -0.69 -7.84 12.13
CA TRP A 188 0.46 -8.74 12.10
C TRP A 188 0.50 -9.73 13.28
N SER A 189 -0.02 -9.34 14.45
CA SER A 189 -0.03 -10.20 15.64
C SER A 189 -1.21 -11.15 15.70
N GLU A 190 -2.38 -10.75 15.19
CA GLU A 190 -3.64 -11.47 15.36
C GLU A 190 -4.33 -11.86 14.05
N GLY A 191 -3.82 -11.42 12.91
CA GLY A 191 -4.42 -11.71 11.61
C GLY A 191 -4.36 -13.20 11.27
N THR A 192 -5.51 -13.79 10.97
CA THR A 192 -5.61 -15.18 10.49
C THR A 192 -5.64 -15.22 8.98
N PHE A 193 -4.85 -16.11 8.37
CA PHE A 193 -4.92 -16.36 6.94
C PHE A 193 -6.02 -17.39 6.65
N SER A 194 -6.94 -17.06 5.74
CA SER A 194 -7.95 -17.99 5.24
C SER A 194 -7.88 -18.09 3.73
N SER A 195 -8.11 -19.29 3.19
CA SER A 195 -8.15 -19.53 1.76
C SER A 195 -9.30 -20.49 1.46
N SER A 196 -10.12 -20.12 0.47
CA SER A 196 -11.27 -20.90 0.02
C SER A 196 -11.25 -21.00 -1.50
N VAL A 197 -11.66 -22.15 -2.02
CA VAL A 197 -11.82 -22.34 -3.47
C VAL A 197 -12.98 -21.48 -3.95
N PHE A 198 -12.79 -20.77 -5.07
CA PHE A 198 -13.88 -20.04 -5.69
C PHE A 198 -14.96 -21.05 -6.13
N PRO A 199 -16.25 -20.84 -5.83
CA PRO A 199 -17.29 -21.89 -5.96
C PRO A 199 -17.32 -22.57 -7.34
N GLU A 200 -17.03 -21.83 -8.40
CA GLU A 200 -17.07 -22.32 -9.79
C GLU A 200 -15.83 -23.15 -10.20
N SER A 201 -14.78 -23.14 -9.36
CA SER A 201 -13.50 -23.82 -9.61
C SER A 201 -13.38 -25.18 -8.92
N GLU A 202 -14.34 -25.59 -8.08
CA GLU A 202 -14.32 -26.85 -7.32
C GLU A 202 -14.22 -28.09 -8.20
N ARG A 203 -14.78 -28.07 -9.42
CA ARG A 203 -14.81 -29.23 -10.32
C ARG A 203 -13.55 -29.40 -11.19
N LYS A 204 -12.73 -28.35 -11.34
CA LYS A 204 -11.60 -28.35 -12.31
C LYS A 204 -10.24 -28.71 -11.69
N HIS A 205 -10.11 -28.68 -10.38
CA HIS A 205 -8.82 -28.86 -9.72
C HIS A 205 -8.95 -29.68 -8.42
N GLN A 206 -9.09 -31.01 -8.54
CA GLN A 206 -9.08 -31.95 -7.41
C GLN A 206 -7.79 -31.89 -6.56
N ASN A 207 -6.71 -31.27 -7.06
CA ASN A 207 -5.44 -31.11 -6.35
C ASN A 207 -5.32 -29.82 -5.49
N ILE A 208 -6.31 -28.93 -5.47
CA ILE A 208 -6.29 -27.71 -4.62
C ILE A 208 -6.85 -27.99 -3.20
N ALA A 209 -7.36 -29.21 -2.95
CA ALA A 209 -7.96 -29.64 -1.69
C ALA A 209 -6.99 -29.72 -0.48
N ILE A 210 -5.73 -29.30 -0.62
CA ILE A 210 -4.77 -29.31 0.49
C ILE A 210 -4.96 -28.08 1.41
N ILE A 211 -5.53 -26.98 0.91
CA ILE A 211 -5.74 -25.75 1.72
C ILE A 211 -7.19 -25.64 2.24
N SER A 212 -8.11 -26.51 1.80
CA SER A 212 -9.54 -26.43 2.17
C SER A 212 -9.89 -27.04 3.53
N ASN A 213 -8.96 -27.70 4.23
CA ASN A 213 -9.20 -28.20 5.58
C ASN A 213 -8.54 -27.27 6.59
N GLY A 214 -9.32 -26.29 7.06
CA GLY A 214 -8.95 -25.31 8.07
C GLY A 214 -8.45 -25.93 9.37
N LYS A 215 -7.18 -26.33 9.39
CA LYS A 215 -6.36 -26.30 10.59
C LYS A 215 -5.60 -25.00 10.56
N ASN A 216 -5.96 -24.12 11.49
CA ASN A 216 -5.25 -22.88 11.80
C ASN A 216 -3.73 -23.12 11.71
N LEU A 217 -3.08 -22.37 10.81
CA LEU A 217 -1.64 -22.13 10.86
C LEU A 217 -1.36 -21.09 11.94
#